data_AF-A0A918WF06-F1
#
_entry.id   AF-A0A918WF06-F1
#
_cell.length_a   1.000
_cell.length_b   1.000
_cell.length_c   1.000
_cell.angle_alpha   90.00
_cell.angle_beta   90.00
_cell.angle_gamma   90.00
#
_symmetry.space_group_name_H-M   'P 1'
#
loop_
_entity.id
_entity.type
_entity.pdbx_description
1 polymer ?
#
loop_
_entity_poly.entity_id
_entity_poly.type
_entity_poly.pdbx_seq_one_letter_code
_entity_poly.pdbx_strand_id
1 'polypeptide(L)'
;MKVMPSLLIMRVTSLAFFLLLNSLPAADFQTDVLPIFQNKCYKCHGNGETKGDMSLEPGQIRRFISKQGPIVPGDSNAQILRMIREEPGVEAMPRQGGPLNEKQIAVITQWVVEGAKLGEGTPYALTQKSVLLSGTWTNTEGKRIEADLLGVEDEKALLRIKGKVHQVPLKSLSEESQAKIQEAIEQPSQPKEEK
;
A
#
# COMPACT_ATOMS: atom_id res chain seq x y z
N MET A 1 -24.44 -78.88 10.87
CA MET A 1 -24.76 -77.95 11.98
C MET A 1 -23.70 -76.85 11.95
N LYS A 2 -24.09 -75.58 11.72
CA LYS A 2 -23.89 -74.44 12.66
C LYS A 2 -22.42 -74.24 13.03
N VAL A 3 -21.71 -73.16 12.70
CA VAL A 3 -22.06 -71.72 12.63
C VAL A 3 -20.89 -70.97 11.97
N MET A 4 -21.17 -69.89 11.24
CA MET A 4 -20.17 -68.82 10.98
C MET A 4 -20.29 -67.77 12.09
N PRO A 5 -19.19 -67.14 12.50
CA PRO A 5 -19.24 -65.73 12.89
C PRO A 5 -18.14 -64.95 12.16
N SER A 6 -18.52 -64.00 11.32
CA SER A 6 -18.69 -62.59 11.71
C SER A 6 -17.40 -61.81 11.43
N LEU A 7 -17.26 -61.36 10.17
CA LEU A 7 -16.33 -60.29 9.80
C LEU A 7 -16.74 -59.03 10.56
N LEU A 8 -15.90 -58.61 11.50
CA LEU A 8 -16.01 -57.30 12.13
C LEU A 8 -15.53 -56.25 11.11
N ILE A 9 -16.46 -55.66 10.36
CA ILE A 9 -16.20 -54.49 9.53
C ILE A 9 -15.97 -53.32 10.48
N MET A 10 -14.71 -53.08 10.86
CA MET A 10 -14.32 -51.88 11.59
C MET A 10 -14.49 -50.70 10.62
N ARG A 11 -15.64 -50.02 10.69
CA ARG A 11 -15.84 -48.75 10.00
C ARG A 11 -14.90 -47.74 10.64
N VAL A 12 -13.74 -47.52 10.02
CA VAL A 12 -12.94 -46.33 10.26
C VAL A 12 -13.77 -45.17 9.70
N THR A 13 -14.62 -44.58 10.54
CA THR A 13 -15.18 -43.26 10.27
C THR A 13 -14.01 -42.31 10.28
N SER A 14 -13.39 -42.15 9.11
CA SER A 14 -12.38 -41.13 8.87
C SER A 14 -13.05 -39.78 9.10
N LEU A 15 -12.91 -39.28 10.32
CA LEU A 15 -13.30 -37.93 10.70
C LEU A 15 -12.43 -37.02 9.83
N ALA A 16 -12.96 -36.59 8.69
CA ALA A 16 -12.33 -35.58 7.86
C ALA A 16 -12.28 -34.30 8.70
N PHE A 17 -11.19 -34.14 9.44
CA PHE A 17 -10.82 -32.90 10.09
C PHE A 17 -10.48 -31.93 8.97
N PHE A 18 -11.52 -31.30 8.40
CA PHE A 18 -11.38 -30.13 7.57
C PHE A 18 -10.70 -29.07 8.45
N LEU A 19 -9.39 -28.97 8.32
CA LEU A 19 -8.62 -27.80 8.71
C LEU A 19 -9.19 -26.64 7.89
N LEU A 20 -10.21 -25.97 8.44
CA LEU A 20 -10.55 -24.61 8.05
C LEU A 20 -9.33 -23.77 8.42
N LEU A 21 -8.39 -23.64 7.47
CA LEU A 21 -7.45 -22.53 7.48
C LEU A 21 -8.31 -21.27 7.40
N ASN A 22 -8.65 -20.72 8.55
CA ASN A 22 -9.14 -19.35 8.63
C ASN A 22 -7.96 -18.47 8.21
N SER A 23 -7.85 -18.20 6.91
CA SER A 23 -7.16 -17.01 6.44
C SER A 23 -7.92 -15.83 7.03
N LEU A 24 -7.41 -15.29 8.13
CA LEU A 24 -7.80 -13.96 8.57
C LEU A 24 -7.65 -13.04 7.34
N PRO A 25 -8.67 -12.22 7.01
CA PRO A 25 -8.57 -11.32 5.88
C PRO A 25 -7.32 -10.46 6.06
N ALA A 26 -6.54 -10.33 4.98
CA ALA A 26 -5.33 -9.53 4.97
C ALA A 26 -5.67 -8.09 5.36
N ALA A 27 -4.81 -7.43 6.13
CA ALA A 27 -5.02 -6.05 6.53
C ALA A 27 -4.88 -5.14 5.31
N ASP A 28 -5.94 -4.40 4.97
CA ASP A 28 -5.94 -3.51 3.82
C ASP A 28 -5.42 -2.12 4.22
N PHE A 29 -4.44 -1.62 3.47
CA PHE A 29 -3.80 -0.35 3.81
C PHE A 29 -4.79 0.81 3.83
N GLN A 30 -5.73 0.89 2.89
CA GLN A 30 -6.59 2.05 2.75
C GLN A 30 -7.71 2.08 3.78
N THR A 31 -8.28 0.91 4.07
CA THR A 31 -9.46 0.79 4.93
C THR A 31 -9.11 0.52 6.39
N ASP A 32 -7.98 -0.16 6.66
CA ASP A 32 -7.60 -0.52 8.02
C ASP A 32 -6.42 0.33 8.55
N VAL A 33 -5.35 0.52 7.77
CA VAL A 33 -4.10 1.13 8.26
C VAL A 33 -4.10 2.66 8.15
N LEU A 34 -4.50 3.19 7.00
CA LEU A 34 -4.48 4.62 6.68
C LEU A 34 -5.31 5.45 7.67
N PRO A 35 -6.52 5.04 8.10
CA PRO A 35 -7.28 5.79 9.11
C PRO A 35 -6.54 5.87 10.46
N ILE A 36 -5.76 4.85 10.81
CA ILE A 36 -4.93 4.87 12.02
C ILE A 36 -3.81 5.89 11.86
N PHE A 37 -3.09 5.88 10.74
CA PHE A 37 -2.02 6.85 10.47
C PHE A 37 -2.54 8.29 10.42
N GLN A 38 -3.68 8.53 9.78
CA GLN A 38 -4.33 9.84 9.75
C GLN A 38 -4.66 10.37 11.15
N ASN A 39 -5.20 9.51 12.01
CA ASN A 39 -5.61 9.91 13.36
C ASN A 39 -4.40 10.05 14.31
N LYS A 40 -3.42 9.16 14.21
CA LYS A 40 -2.35 9.03 15.21
C LYS A 40 -1.01 9.62 14.80
N CYS A 41 -0.72 9.74 13.52
CA CYS A 41 0.64 10.02 13.03
C CYS A 41 0.75 11.29 12.19
N TYR A 42 -0.31 11.67 11.47
CA TYR A 42 -0.27 12.75 10.47
C TYR A 42 -0.02 14.14 11.05
N LYS A 43 -0.12 14.32 12.36
CA LYS A 43 0.29 15.58 12.99
C LYS A 43 1.77 15.90 12.75
N CYS A 44 2.62 14.90 12.52
CA CYS A 44 4.06 15.09 12.27
C CYS A 44 4.59 14.33 11.04
N HIS A 45 3.85 13.34 10.53
CA HIS A 45 4.26 12.48 9.42
C HIS A 45 3.22 12.47 8.29
N GLY A 46 2.52 13.58 8.08
CA GLY A 46 1.53 13.72 7.01
C GLY A 46 1.03 15.16 6.89
N ASN A 47 0.11 15.42 5.95
CA ASN A 47 -0.42 16.77 5.68
C ASN A 47 0.67 17.80 5.36
N GLY A 48 1.75 17.39 4.69
CA GLY A 48 2.93 18.22 4.41
C GLY A 48 3.99 18.24 5.52
N GLU A 49 3.73 17.68 6.70
CA GLU A 49 4.71 17.52 7.77
C GLU A 49 5.53 16.23 7.58
N THR A 50 6.86 16.34 7.67
CA THR A 50 7.81 15.24 7.43
C THR A 50 8.85 15.13 8.53
N LYS A 51 8.42 15.11 9.80
CA LYS A 51 9.35 15.01 10.93
C LYS A 51 10.21 13.76 10.82
N GLY A 52 11.52 13.90 11.00
CA GLY A 52 12.46 12.81 10.78
C GLY A 52 12.60 12.40 9.32
N ASP A 53 12.31 13.32 8.38
CA ASP A 53 12.33 13.12 6.93
C ASP A 53 11.40 11.98 6.46
N MET A 54 10.29 11.79 7.18
CA MET A 54 9.38 10.68 6.96
C MET A 54 7.94 11.13 6.81
N SER A 55 7.29 10.67 5.73
CA SER A 55 5.85 10.83 5.47
C SER A 55 5.16 9.48 5.37
N LEU A 56 4.02 9.36 6.05
CA LEU A 56 3.12 8.21 6.01
C LEU A 56 1.97 8.40 5.01
N GLU A 57 1.98 9.49 4.24
CA GLU A 57 0.97 9.72 3.21
C GLU A 57 1.07 8.66 2.10
N PRO A 58 -0.06 8.20 1.51
CA PRO A 58 -0.05 7.14 0.51
C PRO A 58 0.91 7.39 -0.67
N GLY A 59 1.05 8.64 -1.11
CA GLY A 59 1.95 9.01 -2.20
C GLY A 59 3.44 9.00 -1.85
N GLN A 60 3.79 8.97 -0.56
CA GLN A 60 5.17 9.08 -0.08
C GLN A 60 5.65 7.84 0.68
N ILE A 61 4.72 7.12 1.33
CA ILE A 61 5.03 6.03 2.25
C ILE A 61 5.86 4.91 1.62
N ARG A 62 5.69 4.67 0.30
CA ARG A 62 6.44 3.65 -0.46
C ARG A 62 7.96 3.77 -0.32
N ARG A 63 8.49 5.00 -0.17
CA ARG A 63 9.94 5.25 0.00
C ARG A 63 10.50 4.68 1.31
N PHE A 64 9.64 4.50 2.31
CA PHE A 64 10.01 4.01 3.64
C PHE A 64 9.75 2.50 3.82
N ILE A 65 9.18 1.85 2.80
CA ILE A 65 8.91 0.42 2.76
C ILE A 65 10.04 -0.28 2.01
N SER A 66 11.03 -0.81 2.75
CA SER A 66 12.18 -1.52 2.17
C SER A 66 12.92 -2.36 3.22
N LYS A 67 13.90 -3.15 2.81
CA LYS A 67 14.72 -3.96 3.75
C LYS A 67 15.60 -3.12 4.68
N GLN A 68 15.86 -1.86 4.33
CA GLN A 68 16.67 -0.93 5.12
C GLN A 68 15.85 0.23 5.70
N GLY A 69 14.55 0.28 5.39
CA GLY A 69 13.64 1.33 5.84
C GLY A 69 13.03 1.03 7.22
N PRO A 70 12.29 2.00 7.78
CA PRO A 70 11.61 1.81 9.06
C PRO A 70 10.44 0.82 8.98
N ILE A 71 9.90 0.60 7.77
CA ILE A 71 8.83 -0.37 7.50
C ILE A 71 9.46 -1.49 6.67
N VAL A 72 9.76 -2.63 7.30
CA VAL A 72 10.38 -3.78 6.65
C VAL A 72 9.29 -4.82 6.35
N PRO A 73 8.92 -5.06 5.07
CA PRO A 73 7.92 -6.06 4.70
C PRO A 73 8.24 -7.45 5.24
N GLY A 74 7.29 -8.08 5.91
CA GLY A 74 7.44 -9.42 6.48
C GLY A 74 8.17 -9.49 7.82
N ASP A 75 8.62 -8.36 8.37
CA ASP A 75 9.39 -8.33 9.61
C ASP A 75 8.55 -7.81 10.79
N SER A 76 8.24 -8.71 11.72
CA SER A 76 7.52 -8.38 12.96
C SER A 76 8.32 -7.50 13.94
N ASN A 77 9.62 -7.32 13.69
CA ASN A 77 10.55 -6.48 14.44
C ASN A 77 10.93 -5.19 13.70
N ALA A 78 10.24 -4.87 12.60
CA ALA A 78 10.43 -3.61 11.89
C ALA A 78 10.37 -2.41 12.84
N GLN A 79 11.20 -1.39 12.59
CA GLN A 79 11.34 -0.24 13.48
C GLN A 79 10.00 0.44 13.80
N ILE A 80 9.12 0.58 12.80
CA ILE A 80 7.76 1.13 13.00
C ILE A 80 6.98 0.36 14.07
N LEU A 81 7.06 -0.97 14.08
CA LEU A 81 6.35 -1.82 15.03
C LEU A 81 6.92 -1.69 16.44
N ARG A 82 8.25 -1.62 16.55
CA ARG A 82 8.93 -1.43 17.83
C ARG A 82 8.57 -0.08 18.45
N MET A 83 8.49 0.97 17.62
CA MET A 83 8.12 2.33 18.06
C MET A 83 6.68 2.43 18.56
N ILE A 84 5.71 1.84 17.84
CA ILE A 84 4.29 1.86 18.27
C ILE A 84 3.99 0.93 19.44
N ARG A 85 4.86 -0.05 19.71
CA ARG A 85 4.82 -0.94 20.89
C ARG A 85 5.57 -0.36 22.09
N GLU A 86 6.21 0.79 21.94
CA GLU A 86 7.00 1.45 22.99
C GLU A 86 8.11 0.54 23.56
N GLU A 87 8.75 -0.23 22.69
CA GLU A 87 9.82 -1.14 23.13
C GLU A 87 11.02 -0.38 23.74
N PRO A 88 11.76 -1.00 24.67
CA PRO A 88 12.96 -0.39 25.23
C PRO A 88 14.00 -0.05 24.15
N GLY A 89 14.61 1.14 24.27
CA GLY A 89 15.70 1.57 23.39
C GLY A 89 15.24 2.14 22.04
N VAL A 90 13.95 2.36 21.82
CA VAL A 90 13.42 3.13 20.68
C VAL A 90 12.59 4.32 21.16
N GLU A 91 12.53 5.38 20.34
CA GLU A 91 11.63 6.51 20.64
C GLU A 91 10.18 6.08 20.36
N ALA A 92 9.35 6.12 21.41
CA ALA A 92 7.94 5.75 21.33
C ALA A 92 7.17 6.68 20.39
N MET A 93 6.31 6.08 19.56
CA MET A 93 5.40 6.81 18.67
C MET A 93 3.94 6.39 18.91
N PRO A 94 2.99 7.33 18.84
CA PRO A 94 3.18 8.74 18.52
C PRO A 94 3.58 9.56 19.75
N ARG A 95 4.44 10.58 19.55
CA ARG A 95 4.85 11.49 20.63
C ARG A 95 3.74 12.38 21.17
N GLN A 96 2.68 12.57 20.40
CA GLN A 96 1.52 13.38 20.73
C GLN A 96 0.25 12.65 20.27
N GLY A 97 -0.88 12.82 20.96
CA GLY A 97 -2.14 12.13 20.59
C GLY A 97 -2.32 10.76 21.28
N GLY A 98 -1.44 10.43 22.22
CA GLY A 98 -1.50 9.23 23.06
C GLY A 98 -1.17 7.93 22.31
N PRO A 99 -0.86 6.85 23.03
CA PRO A 99 -0.49 5.57 22.43
C PRO A 99 -1.58 5.01 21.52
N LEU A 100 -1.18 4.08 20.65
CA LEU A 100 -2.11 3.23 19.93
C LEU A 100 -2.69 2.20 20.90
N ASN A 101 -3.95 1.81 20.70
CA ASN A 101 -4.50 0.67 21.41
C ASN A 101 -4.05 -0.65 20.76
N GLU A 102 -4.23 -1.77 21.48
CA GLU A 102 -3.81 -3.10 21.02
C GLU A 102 -4.38 -3.49 19.65
N LYS A 103 -5.63 -3.12 19.37
CA LYS A 103 -6.27 -3.42 18.07
C LYS A 103 -5.59 -2.66 16.93
N GLN A 104 -5.25 -1.39 17.15
CA GLN A 104 -4.53 -0.57 16.16
C GLN A 104 -3.12 -1.11 15.91
N ILE A 105 -2.42 -1.50 16.98
CA ILE A 105 -1.09 -2.14 16.87
C ILE A 105 -1.19 -3.45 16.11
N ALA A 106 -2.22 -4.27 16.38
CA ALA A 106 -2.45 -5.54 15.69
C ALA A 106 -2.67 -5.35 14.19
N VAL A 107 -3.50 -4.37 13.80
CA VAL A 107 -3.75 -4.03 12.38
C VAL A 107 -2.45 -3.65 11.66
N ILE A 108 -1.66 -2.73 12.24
CA ILE A 108 -0.40 -2.31 11.61
C ILE A 108 0.61 -3.46 11.59
N THR A 109 0.67 -4.27 12.66
CA THR A 109 1.53 -5.46 12.72
C THR A 109 1.20 -6.44 11.61
N GLN A 110 -0.09 -6.76 11.44
CA GLN A 110 -0.56 -7.68 10.41
C GLN A 110 -0.19 -7.15 9.03
N TRP A 111 -0.47 -5.88 8.74
CA TRP A 111 -0.12 -5.23 7.49
C TRP A 111 1.38 -5.32 7.17
N VAL A 112 2.26 -5.03 8.14
CA VAL A 112 3.72 -5.12 7.94
C VAL A 112 4.15 -6.56 7.65
N VAL A 113 3.66 -7.53 8.45
CA VAL A 113 4.00 -8.96 8.31
C VAL A 113 3.48 -9.55 6.99
N GLU A 114 2.35 -9.07 6.48
CA GLU A 114 1.78 -9.47 5.19
C GLU A 114 2.43 -8.80 3.97
N GLY A 115 3.46 -7.97 4.21
CA GLY A 115 4.31 -7.38 3.18
C GLY A 115 4.08 -5.90 2.92
N ALA A 116 3.40 -5.20 3.83
CA ALA A 116 3.19 -3.75 3.80
C ALA A 116 2.62 -3.24 2.46
N LYS A 117 1.70 -3.98 1.86
CA LYS A 117 1.10 -3.66 0.56
C LYS A 117 0.18 -2.45 0.69
N LEU A 118 0.22 -1.53 -0.29
CA LEU A 118 -0.67 -0.36 -0.31
C LEU A 118 -2.02 -0.62 -1.03
N GLY A 119 -2.22 -1.83 -1.55
CA GLY A 119 -3.38 -2.30 -2.31
C GLY A 119 -3.01 -2.72 -3.75
N GLU A 120 -3.77 -3.65 -4.35
CA GLU A 120 -3.70 -3.86 -5.81
C GLU A 120 -4.64 -2.88 -6.52
N GLY A 121 -4.05 -1.85 -7.15
CA GLY A 121 -4.74 -1.02 -8.14
C GLY A 121 -5.93 -0.20 -7.64
N THR A 122 -5.78 0.66 -6.62
CA THR A 122 -6.75 1.75 -6.42
C THR A 122 -6.18 3.16 -6.27
N PRO A 123 -6.83 4.17 -6.87
CA PRO A 123 -6.32 5.52 -7.09
C PRO A 123 -6.58 6.50 -5.93
N TYR A 124 -6.69 6.05 -4.68
CA TYR A 124 -7.04 6.96 -3.57
C TYR A 124 -5.89 7.90 -3.16
N ALA A 125 -4.66 7.66 -3.65
CA ALA A 125 -3.55 8.62 -3.64
C ALA A 125 -3.72 9.76 -4.67
N LEU A 126 -4.78 9.72 -5.48
CA LEU A 126 -5.08 10.67 -6.55
C LEU A 126 -6.30 11.52 -6.21
N THR A 127 -6.45 11.88 -4.92
CA THR A 127 -7.26 13.01 -4.51
C THR A 127 -6.81 14.25 -5.30
N GLN A 128 -7.77 15.13 -5.60
CA GLN A 128 -7.82 16.15 -6.66
C GLN A 128 -6.61 17.12 -6.82
N LYS A 129 -5.50 16.98 -6.08
CA LYS A 129 -4.37 17.90 -6.04
C LYS A 129 -3.01 17.32 -6.48
N SER A 130 -2.94 16.06 -6.90
CA SER A 130 -1.68 15.39 -7.33
C SER A 130 -1.58 15.20 -8.84
N VAL A 131 -1.89 16.23 -9.62
CA VAL A 131 -1.56 16.22 -11.06
C VAL A 131 -0.08 16.58 -11.22
N LEU A 132 0.73 15.65 -11.71
CA LEU A 132 2.14 15.88 -12.01
C LEU A 132 2.29 16.69 -13.31
N LEU A 133 1.53 16.31 -14.34
CA LEU A 133 1.55 16.99 -15.63
C LEU A 133 0.23 16.79 -16.36
N SER A 134 -0.46 17.86 -16.71
CA SER A 134 -1.57 17.80 -17.68
C SER A 134 -1.03 18.02 -19.08
N GLY A 135 -1.49 17.24 -20.04
CA GLY A 135 -1.17 17.49 -21.44
C GLY A 135 -1.58 16.37 -22.38
N THR A 136 -1.05 16.48 -23.60
CA THR A 136 -1.27 15.51 -24.67
C THR A 136 -0.28 14.36 -24.57
N TRP A 137 -0.81 13.14 -24.49
CA TRP A 137 -0.04 11.89 -24.48
C TRP A 137 -0.25 11.14 -25.79
N THR A 138 0.83 10.61 -26.34
CA THR A 138 0.82 9.91 -27.64
C THR A 138 1.19 8.45 -27.43
N ASN A 139 0.44 7.53 -28.01
CA ASN A 139 0.81 6.11 -28.01
C ASN A 139 1.83 5.79 -29.12
N THR A 140 2.33 4.56 -29.16
CA THR A 140 3.27 4.10 -30.20
C THR A 140 2.67 4.09 -31.62
N GLU A 141 1.34 4.17 -31.76
CA GLU A 141 0.62 4.27 -33.04
C GLU A 141 0.39 5.73 -33.48
N GLY A 142 0.86 6.72 -32.70
CA GLY A 142 0.66 8.14 -32.98
C GLY A 142 -0.72 8.70 -32.56
N LYS A 143 -1.57 7.90 -31.91
CA LYS A 143 -2.86 8.35 -31.37
C LYS A 143 -2.64 9.21 -30.13
N ARG A 144 -3.32 10.36 -30.09
CA ARG A 144 -3.21 11.36 -29.03
C ARG A 144 -4.42 11.36 -28.10
N ILE A 145 -4.17 11.58 -26.81
CA ILE A 145 -5.20 11.76 -25.78
C ILE A 145 -4.84 12.95 -24.87
N GLU A 146 -5.85 13.63 -24.35
CA GLU A 146 -5.69 14.59 -23.25
C GLU A 146 -5.89 13.86 -21.92
N ALA A 147 -4.91 13.95 -21.03
CA ALA A 147 -4.97 13.34 -19.72
C ALA A 147 -4.10 14.06 -18.68
N ASP A 148 -4.44 13.89 -17.41
CA ASP A 148 -3.55 14.24 -16.31
C ASP A 148 -2.66 13.05 -15.97
N LEU A 149 -1.35 13.24 -15.95
CA LEU A 149 -0.41 12.30 -15.36
C LEU A 149 -0.44 12.46 -13.84
N LEU A 150 -0.62 11.34 -13.17
CA LEU A 150 -0.75 11.29 -11.73
C LEU A 150 0.41 10.55 -11.04
N GLY A 151 1.19 9.80 -11.82
CA GLY A 151 2.31 9.01 -11.33
C GLY A 151 2.63 7.84 -12.24
N VAL A 152 3.62 7.04 -11.84
CA VAL A 152 3.97 5.76 -12.48
C VAL A 152 4.02 4.67 -11.43
N GLU A 153 3.43 3.52 -11.76
CA GLU A 153 3.39 2.33 -10.93
C GLU A 153 3.66 1.10 -11.81
N ASP A 154 4.65 0.28 -11.43
CA ASP A 154 4.99 -0.98 -12.09
C ASP A 154 5.09 -0.86 -13.62
N GLU A 155 5.87 0.12 -14.06
CA GLU A 155 6.07 0.46 -15.48
C GLU A 155 4.79 0.88 -16.21
N LYS A 156 3.78 1.37 -15.49
CA LYS A 156 2.53 1.91 -16.04
C LYS A 156 2.31 3.34 -15.56
N ALA A 157 2.02 4.24 -16.49
CA ALA A 157 1.55 5.58 -16.19
C ALA A 157 0.12 5.54 -15.66
N LEU A 158 -0.14 6.27 -14.58
CA LEU A 158 -1.47 6.52 -14.06
C LEU A 158 -2.01 7.78 -14.74
N LEU A 159 -2.82 7.60 -15.78
CA LEU A 159 -3.42 8.69 -16.56
C LEU A 159 -4.89 8.88 -16.20
N ARG A 160 -5.28 10.11 -15.86
CA ARG A 160 -6.70 10.48 -15.67
C ARG A 160 -7.26 11.02 -16.97
N ILE A 161 -8.18 10.27 -17.56
CA ILE A 161 -8.86 10.62 -18.80
C ILE A 161 -10.33 10.87 -18.45
N LYS A 162 -10.83 12.09 -18.68
CA LYS A 162 -12.23 12.47 -18.38
C LYS A 162 -12.67 12.08 -16.95
N GLY A 163 -11.80 12.29 -15.98
CA GLY A 163 -12.07 11.98 -14.57
C GLY A 163 -11.85 10.53 -14.15
N LYS A 164 -11.59 9.60 -15.07
CA LYS A 164 -11.32 8.19 -14.76
C LYS A 164 -9.83 7.89 -14.85
N VAL A 165 -9.30 7.15 -13.89
CA VAL A 165 -7.88 6.75 -13.86
C VAL A 165 -7.69 5.46 -14.65
N HIS A 166 -6.67 5.45 -15.50
CA HIS A 166 -6.25 4.33 -16.33
C HIS A 166 -4.78 4.04 -16.10
N GLN A 167 -4.44 2.76 -15.92
CA GLN A 167 -3.05 2.30 -15.94
C GLN A 167 -2.64 2.04 -17.39
N VAL A 168 -1.66 2.78 -17.89
CA VAL A 168 -1.19 2.70 -19.27
C VAL A 168 0.27 2.23 -19.27
N PRO A 169 0.61 1.05 -19.81
CA PRO A 169 2.00 0.58 -19.86
C PRO A 169 2.91 1.61 -20.53
N LEU A 170 4.04 1.97 -19.91
CA LEU A 170 4.97 2.97 -20.45
C LEU A 170 5.43 2.61 -21.86
N LYS A 171 5.71 1.33 -22.11
CA LYS A 171 6.06 0.80 -23.43
C LYS A 171 5.00 0.98 -24.52
N SER A 172 3.76 1.28 -24.15
CA SER A 172 2.67 1.58 -25.10
C SER A 172 2.60 3.06 -25.48
N LEU A 173 3.35 3.92 -24.78
CA LEU A 173 3.46 5.34 -25.06
C LEU A 173 4.64 5.63 -26.00
N SER A 174 4.57 6.72 -26.75
CA SER A 174 5.68 7.20 -27.58
C SER A 174 6.90 7.52 -26.73
N GLU A 175 8.11 7.44 -27.30
CA GLU A 175 9.35 7.81 -26.61
C GLU A 175 9.29 9.24 -26.04
N GLU A 176 8.70 10.17 -26.79
CA GLU A 176 8.46 11.54 -26.33
C GLU A 176 7.57 11.59 -25.08
N SER A 177 6.49 10.80 -25.04
CA SER A 177 5.59 10.74 -23.89
C SER A 177 6.27 10.07 -22.69
N GLN A 178 7.10 9.04 -22.92
CA GLN A 178 7.89 8.41 -21.87
C GLN A 178 8.92 9.37 -21.28
N ALA A 179 9.60 10.16 -22.11
CA ALA A 179 10.56 11.17 -21.66
C ALA A 179 9.88 12.25 -20.79
N LYS A 180 8.71 12.75 -21.22
CA LYS A 180 7.90 13.70 -20.44
C LYS A 180 7.50 13.14 -19.07
N ILE A 181 7.14 11.86 -19.01
CA ILE A 181 6.81 11.20 -17.74
C ILE A 181 8.03 11.12 -16.82
N GLN A 182 9.19 10.76 -17.36
CA GLN A 182 10.43 10.68 -16.59
C GLN A 182 10.79 12.05 -15.99
N GLU A 183 10.75 13.11 -16.80
CA GLU A 183 11.01 14.49 -16.38
C GLU A 183 10.04 14.92 -15.26
N ALA A 184 8.75 14.62 -15.40
CA ALA A 184 7.73 14.97 -14.42
C ALA A 184 7.89 14.24 -13.07
N ILE A 185 8.51 13.05 -13.06
CA ILE A 185 8.78 12.28 -11.83
C ILE A 185 10.06 12.75 -11.15
N GLU A 186 11.08 13.14 -11.92
CA GLU A 186 12.38 13.61 -11.41
C GLU A 186 12.33 15.04 -10.86
N GLN A 187 11.44 15.89 -11.40
CA GLN A 187 11.27 17.28 -10.97
C GLN A 187 9.80 17.56 -10.59
N PRO A 188 9.36 17.23 -9.35
CA PRO A 188 8.04 17.64 -8.90
C PRO A 188 8.00 19.16 -8.86
N SER A 189 7.40 19.76 -9.88
CA SER A 189 7.38 21.21 -10.07
C SER A 189 6.72 21.86 -8.86
N GLN A 190 7.41 22.84 -8.28
CA GLN A 190 6.87 23.76 -7.29
C GLN A 190 5.48 24.27 -7.71
N PRO A 191 4.54 24.49 -6.77
CA PRO A 191 3.24 25.02 -7.12
C PRO A 191 3.43 26.35 -7.86
N LYS A 192 2.87 26.47 -9.08
CA LYS A 192 2.70 27.77 -9.72
C LYS A 192 1.76 28.59 -8.84
N GLU A 193 2.29 29.58 -8.15
CA GLU A 193 1.50 30.67 -7.60
C GLU A 193 0.68 31.29 -8.74
N GLU A 194 -0.63 31.13 -8.66
CA GLU A 194 -1.59 31.87 -9.47
C GLU A 194 -1.70 33.27 -8.87
N LYS A 195 -1.52 34.28 -9.72
CA LYS A 195 -1.43 35.72 -9.40
C LYS A 195 -2.60 36.26 -8.58
#